data_AF-X0ZIG2-F1
#
_entry.id   AF-X0ZIG2-F1
#
_cell.length_a   1.000
_cell.length_b   1.000
_cell.length_c   1.000
_cell.angle_alpha   90.00
_cell.angle_beta   90.00
_cell.angle_gamma   90.00
#
_symmetry.space_group_name_H-M   'P 1'
#
loop_
_entity.id
_entity.type
_entity.pdbx_description
1 polymer ?
#
loop_
_entity_poly.entity_id
_entity_poly.type
_entity_poly.pdbx_seq_one_letter_code
_entity_poly.pdbx_strand_id
1 'polypeptide(L)'
;ESLSAEEIDGVQEVAEYSINGNVNVVNGKVSIDFGGLDLIEGSQIGVEFEFENSQFSGDPSYADGTEPENSFTRTFLFNIQQDYASVYALAISPEFQNAVSDFVAINDSSCFTFCTANCTSGTSLTDLFNCGITSKNEWVTVGFGITASPQGILVEATQGSDVIAFTLPAIKFEQYDQTQNPPTPTGVFAYEYLTSIDATGLYAKDSSKQTLHSNRDYEIAVVYMDDYGRSTTALVDTENTVYIPCQNSVTKNNIRVEVNNYPPYWATKYKFVIKESKGLYRTIYSNILGEFKGGARITPISCSVN
;
A
#
# COMPACT_ATOMS: atom_id res chain seq x y z
N GLU A 1 9.95 15.55 17.77
CA GLU A 1 9.77 15.84 16.34
C GLU A 1 8.28 15.81 16.06
N SER A 2 7.75 16.80 15.35
CA SER A 2 6.32 16.89 15.04
C SER A 2 6.00 15.86 13.96
N LEU A 3 5.21 14.85 14.32
CA LEU A 3 4.59 13.94 13.36
C LEU A 3 3.47 14.70 12.63
N SER A 4 3.82 15.52 11.65
CA SER A 4 2.86 15.95 10.62
C SER A 4 3.29 15.28 9.33
N ALA A 5 2.45 14.38 8.81
CA ALA A 5 2.43 14.21 7.36
C ALA A 5 2.12 15.60 6.80
N GLU A 6 2.95 16.09 5.88
CA GLU A 6 2.65 17.36 5.24
C GLU A 6 1.50 17.08 4.28
N GLU A 7 0.32 17.60 4.60
CA GLU A 7 -0.82 17.65 3.69
C GLU A 7 -0.51 18.71 2.64
N ILE A 8 -0.66 18.32 1.38
CA ILE A 8 -0.38 19.16 0.22
C ILE A 8 -1.71 19.38 -0.48
N ASP A 9 -2.15 20.63 -0.55
CA ASP A 9 -3.37 20.99 -1.25
C ASP A 9 -3.25 20.61 -2.73
N GLY A 10 -4.21 19.83 -3.20
CA GLY A 10 -4.36 19.46 -4.60
C GLY A 10 -5.25 20.41 -5.38
N VAL A 11 -5.19 20.29 -6.70
CA VAL A 11 -6.05 20.99 -7.63
C VAL A 11 -6.93 19.99 -8.37
N GLN A 12 -8.23 20.26 -8.39
CA GLN A 12 -9.18 19.53 -9.22
C GLN A 12 -9.33 20.22 -10.57
N GLU A 13 -9.30 19.43 -11.62
CA GLU A 13 -9.33 19.88 -13.00
C GLU A 13 -10.34 19.05 -13.81
N VAL A 14 -10.70 19.57 -14.98
CA VAL A 14 -11.53 18.80 -15.92
C VAL A 14 -10.73 17.64 -16.48
N ALA A 15 -11.32 16.45 -16.47
CA ALA A 15 -10.84 15.29 -17.22
C ALA A 15 -11.62 15.14 -18.54
N GLU A 16 -10.90 14.85 -19.62
CA GLU A 16 -11.46 14.63 -20.94
C GLU A 16 -11.39 13.14 -21.28
N TYR A 17 -12.55 12.53 -21.52
CA TYR A 17 -12.69 11.12 -21.87
C TYR A 17 -13.06 11.01 -23.35
N SER A 18 -12.45 10.03 -24.03
CA SER A 18 -12.76 9.68 -25.43
C SER A 18 -13.17 8.20 -25.63
N ILE A 19 -13.20 7.41 -24.56
CA ILE A 19 -13.63 6.00 -24.54
C ILE A 19 -15.06 5.77 -25.08
N ASN A 20 -15.94 6.77 -24.94
CA ASN A 20 -17.31 6.77 -25.48
C ASN A 20 -17.66 8.13 -26.08
N GLY A 21 -16.92 8.52 -27.13
CA GLY A 21 -17.00 9.88 -27.64
C GLY A 21 -16.49 10.90 -26.61
N ASN A 22 -16.70 12.18 -26.89
CA ASN A 22 -16.10 13.25 -26.08
C ASN A 22 -16.96 13.55 -24.84
N VAL A 23 -16.48 13.16 -23.66
CA VAL A 23 -17.14 13.41 -22.38
C VAL A 23 -16.19 14.19 -21.48
N ASN A 24 -16.65 15.33 -20.97
CA ASN A 24 -15.89 16.15 -20.03
C ASN A 24 -16.47 15.98 -18.63
N VAL A 25 -15.60 15.72 -17.66
CA VAL A 25 -15.96 15.54 -16.25
C VAL A 25 -15.26 16.63 -15.46
N VAL A 26 -16.04 17.55 -14.91
CA VAL A 26 -15.53 18.56 -13.98
C VAL A 26 -14.95 17.84 -12.76
N ASN A 27 -13.77 18.25 -12.31
CA ASN A 27 -13.04 17.62 -11.21
C ASN A 27 -12.73 16.12 -11.43
N GLY A 28 -12.73 15.63 -12.67
CA GLY A 28 -12.36 14.24 -12.96
C GLY A 28 -10.85 13.96 -12.93
N LYS A 29 -10.02 15.01 -12.82
CA LYS A 29 -8.56 14.93 -12.73
C LYS A 29 -8.08 15.64 -11.46
N VAL A 30 -7.17 14.99 -10.74
CA VAL A 30 -6.55 15.52 -9.52
C VAL A 30 -5.06 15.73 -9.76
N SER A 31 -4.57 16.93 -9.50
CA SER A 31 -3.18 17.35 -9.71
C SER A 31 -2.56 17.80 -8.40
N ILE A 32 -1.44 17.19 -8.00
CA ILE A 32 -0.73 17.50 -6.75
C ILE A 32 0.68 17.99 -7.09
N ASP A 33 1.08 19.12 -6.50
CA ASP A 33 2.45 19.67 -6.61
C ASP A 33 3.34 19.11 -5.50
N PHE A 34 4.28 18.24 -5.85
CA PHE A 34 5.25 17.64 -4.94
C PHE A 34 6.60 18.39 -4.93
N GLY A 35 6.61 19.66 -5.35
CA GLY A 35 7.80 20.50 -5.43
C GLY A 35 8.46 20.77 -4.08
N GLY A 36 9.79 20.84 -4.09
CA GLY A 36 10.58 21.14 -2.90
C GLY A 36 10.70 20.00 -1.87
N LEU A 37 10.14 18.82 -2.16
CA LEU A 37 10.22 17.65 -1.29
C LEU A 37 11.50 16.83 -1.55
N ASP A 38 12.02 16.20 -0.50
CA ASP A 38 13.17 15.30 -0.61
C ASP A 38 12.71 13.91 -1.09
N LEU A 39 12.85 13.64 -2.39
CA LEU A 39 12.50 12.35 -3.01
C LEU A 39 13.63 11.33 -2.86
N ILE A 40 13.96 11.00 -1.61
CA ILE A 40 15.06 10.09 -1.26
C ILE A 40 14.56 8.71 -0.84
N GLU A 41 15.41 7.70 -0.97
CA GLU A 41 15.12 6.34 -0.50
C GLU A 41 14.64 6.35 0.96
N GLY A 42 13.53 5.65 1.21
CA GLY A 42 12.93 5.55 2.53
C GLY A 42 11.99 6.69 2.89
N SER A 43 11.74 7.65 2.00
CA SER A 43 10.60 8.57 2.11
C SER A 43 9.32 7.95 1.54
N GLN A 44 8.17 8.59 1.77
CA GLN A 44 6.87 8.16 1.29
C GLN A 44 6.09 9.35 0.73
N ILE A 45 5.49 9.15 -0.45
CA ILE A 45 4.49 10.07 -1.00
C ILE A 45 3.12 9.37 -1.00
N GLY A 46 2.05 10.14 -1.03
CA GLY A 46 0.70 9.61 -1.08
C GLY A 46 -0.30 10.57 -1.66
N VAL A 47 -1.47 10.04 -1.96
CA VAL A 47 -2.62 10.79 -2.45
C VAL A 47 -3.87 10.20 -1.80
N GLU A 48 -4.72 11.06 -1.28
CA GLU A 48 -6.07 10.69 -0.84
C GLU A 48 -7.02 10.87 -2.02
N PHE A 49 -7.53 9.74 -2.51
CA PHE A 49 -8.56 9.73 -3.54
C PHE A 49 -9.91 9.72 -2.84
N GLU A 50 -10.73 10.71 -3.11
CA GLU A 50 -12.14 10.71 -2.75
C GLU A 50 -12.96 11.07 -4.00
N PHE A 51 -13.53 10.05 -4.62
CA PHE A 51 -14.29 10.18 -5.85
C PHE A 51 -15.69 9.59 -5.68
N GLU A 52 -16.66 10.22 -6.31
CA GLU A 52 -18.05 9.76 -6.38
C GLU A 52 -18.57 9.81 -7.81
N ASN A 53 -19.74 9.24 -8.02
CA ASN A 53 -20.42 9.29 -9.31
C ASN A 53 -20.56 10.74 -9.79
N SER A 54 -20.19 10.98 -11.06
CA SER A 54 -20.43 12.26 -11.72
C SER A 54 -21.61 12.18 -12.68
N GLN A 55 -21.55 11.24 -13.62
CA GLN A 55 -22.53 11.08 -14.68
C GLN A 55 -22.39 9.73 -15.37
N PHE A 56 -23.44 9.35 -16.11
CA PHE A 56 -23.47 8.18 -16.99
C PHE A 56 -23.54 8.58 -18.47
N SER A 57 -23.06 7.71 -19.35
CA SER A 57 -23.20 7.85 -20.81
C SER A 57 -23.47 6.50 -21.48
N GLY A 58 -23.69 6.50 -22.79
CA GLY A 58 -24.02 5.30 -23.56
C GLY A 58 -25.52 5.04 -23.58
N ASP A 59 -25.93 3.79 -23.39
CA ASP A 59 -27.34 3.42 -23.46
C ASP A 59 -28.14 3.93 -22.24
N PRO A 60 -29.26 4.65 -22.46
CA PRO A 60 -30.04 5.26 -21.38
C PRO A 60 -30.78 4.24 -20.52
N SER A 61 -30.90 2.96 -20.93
CA SER A 61 -31.50 1.93 -20.08
C SER A 61 -30.62 1.50 -18.90
N TYR A 62 -29.33 1.86 -18.91
CA TYR A 62 -28.48 1.74 -17.74
C TYR A 62 -28.88 2.76 -16.68
N ALA A 63 -28.90 4.05 -17.07
CA ALA A 63 -29.14 5.21 -16.21
C ALA A 63 -30.64 5.55 -16.09
N ASP A 64 -31.41 4.68 -15.44
CA ASP A 64 -32.86 4.82 -15.24
C ASP A 64 -33.25 5.20 -13.80
N GLY A 65 -32.27 5.53 -12.96
CA GLY A 65 -32.41 5.84 -11.53
C GLY A 65 -32.37 4.62 -10.61
N THR A 66 -32.04 3.44 -11.13
CA THR A 66 -31.88 2.20 -10.34
C THR A 66 -30.45 1.65 -10.35
N GLU A 67 -29.59 2.24 -11.17
CA GLU A 67 -28.16 1.97 -11.23
C GLU A 67 -27.46 2.30 -9.91
N PRO A 68 -26.46 1.50 -9.50
CA PRO A 68 -25.55 1.88 -8.44
C PRO A 68 -24.71 3.10 -8.85
N GLU A 69 -24.56 4.05 -7.94
CA GLU A 69 -23.58 5.14 -8.05
C GLU A 69 -22.29 4.69 -7.38
N ASN A 70 -21.24 4.45 -8.16
CA ASN A 70 -19.96 3.99 -7.64
C ASN A 70 -19.17 5.14 -7.00
N SER A 71 -18.37 4.81 -5.99
CA SER A 71 -17.43 5.73 -5.36
C SER A 71 -16.08 5.05 -5.16
N PHE A 72 -15.03 5.86 -5.06
CA PHE A 72 -13.68 5.41 -4.82
C PHE A 72 -13.01 6.30 -3.78
N THR A 73 -12.99 5.81 -2.53
CA THR A 73 -12.34 6.49 -1.40
C THR A 73 -11.15 5.67 -0.93
N ARG A 74 -9.94 6.19 -1.09
CA ARG A 74 -8.72 5.47 -0.74
C ARG A 74 -7.50 6.37 -0.56
N THR A 75 -6.76 6.14 0.51
CA THR A 75 -5.41 6.69 0.67
C THR A 75 -4.40 5.76 -0.03
N PHE A 76 -3.78 6.25 -1.09
CA PHE A 76 -2.64 5.61 -1.74
C PHE A 76 -1.35 6.10 -1.09
N LEU A 77 -0.45 5.18 -0.75
CA LEU A 77 0.87 5.48 -0.21
C LEU A 77 1.92 4.72 -1.03
N PHE A 78 2.93 5.42 -1.50
CA PHE A 78 4.05 4.88 -2.26
C PHE A 78 5.35 5.10 -1.49
N ASN A 79 6.03 4.02 -1.15
CA ASN A 79 7.34 4.06 -0.51
C ASN A 79 8.42 4.23 -1.57
N ILE A 80 9.19 5.30 -1.45
CA ILE A 80 10.30 5.62 -2.36
C ILE A 80 11.46 4.65 -2.06
N GLN A 81 11.81 3.83 -3.05
CA GLN A 81 12.81 2.77 -2.92
C GLN A 81 14.21 3.18 -3.43
N GLN A 82 14.30 4.36 -4.05
CA GLN A 82 15.55 4.93 -4.56
C GLN A 82 15.42 6.46 -4.63
N ASP A 83 16.55 7.14 -4.72
CA ASP A 83 16.55 8.60 -4.89
C ASP A 83 16.08 9.00 -6.30
N TYR A 84 15.19 9.98 -6.39
CA TYR A 84 14.76 10.59 -7.66
C TYR A 84 15.23 12.03 -7.77
N ALA A 85 15.78 12.38 -8.93
CA ALA A 85 16.28 13.73 -9.20
C ALA A 85 15.18 14.78 -9.42
N SER A 86 13.92 14.35 -9.61
CA SER A 86 12.76 15.22 -9.82
C SER A 86 11.46 14.45 -9.63
N VAL A 87 10.36 15.17 -9.38
CA VAL A 87 9.00 14.57 -9.33
C VAL A 87 8.66 13.88 -10.65
N TYR A 88 9.01 14.50 -11.79
CA TYR A 88 8.85 13.87 -13.10
C TYR A 88 9.52 12.49 -13.17
N ALA A 89 10.77 12.38 -12.72
CA ALA A 89 11.52 11.11 -12.75
C ALA A 89 10.86 10.03 -11.87
N LEU A 90 10.32 10.41 -10.71
CA LEU A 90 9.52 9.53 -9.85
C LEU A 90 8.24 9.07 -10.56
N ALA A 91 7.47 10.02 -11.11
CA ALA A 91 6.18 9.77 -11.72
C ALA A 91 6.26 8.83 -12.93
N ILE A 92 7.28 8.97 -13.77
CA ILE A 92 7.48 8.09 -14.95
C ILE A 92 8.23 6.79 -14.62
N SER A 93 8.62 6.57 -13.36
CA SER A 93 9.38 5.39 -12.99
C SER A 93 8.53 4.11 -13.13
N PRO A 94 9.12 2.97 -13.55
CA PRO A 94 8.38 1.71 -13.67
C PRO A 94 7.67 1.30 -12.38
N GLU A 95 8.30 1.45 -11.23
CA GLU A 95 7.76 1.12 -9.92
C GLU A 95 6.54 1.97 -9.55
N PHE A 96 6.55 3.27 -9.85
CA PHE A 96 5.40 4.13 -9.60
C PHE A 96 4.25 3.82 -10.57
N GLN A 97 4.57 3.65 -11.86
CA GLN A 97 3.60 3.24 -12.88
C GLN A 97 2.97 1.88 -12.57
N ASN A 98 3.75 0.92 -12.08
CA ASN A 98 3.26 -0.39 -11.66
C ASN A 98 2.37 -0.31 -10.40
N ALA A 99 2.67 0.61 -9.47
CA ALA A 99 1.88 0.80 -8.27
C ALA A 99 0.53 1.49 -8.55
N VAL A 100 0.44 2.33 -9.59
CA VAL A 100 -0.75 3.14 -9.89
C VAL A 100 -1.51 2.61 -11.11
N SER A 101 -0.85 2.61 -12.27
CA SER A 101 -1.47 2.50 -13.60
C SER A 101 -1.53 1.09 -14.15
N ASP A 102 -0.61 0.20 -13.76
CA ASP A 102 -0.63 -1.20 -14.19
C ASP A 102 -1.86 -1.93 -13.63
N PHE A 103 -2.22 -3.07 -14.21
CA PHE A 103 -3.37 -3.85 -13.78
C PHE A 103 -3.31 -5.28 -14.30
N VAL A 104 -3.97 -6.20 -13.59
CA VAL A 104 -4.20 -7.55 -14.09
C VAL A 104 -5.22 -7.50 -15.22
N ALA A 105 -4.91 -8.15 -16.35
CA ALA A 105 -5.81 -8.22 -17.48
C ALA A 105 -7.22 -8.72 -17.07
N ILE A 106 -8.27 -8.13 -17.64
CA ILE A 106 -9.68 -8.38 -17.27
C ILE A 106 -10.02 -9.87 -17.21
N ASN A 107 -9.53 -10.66 -18.16
CA ASN A 107 -9.80 -12.10 -18.25
C ASN A 107 -9.09 -12.93 -17.17
N ASP A 108 -8.03 -12.39 -16.55
CA ASP A 108 -7.21 -13.06 -15.55
C ASP A 108 -7.45 -12.49 -14.14
N SER A 109 -8.16 -11.38 -14.03
CA SER A 109 -8.40 -10.67 -12.77
C SER A 109 -9.57 -11.29 -11.99
N SER A 110 -9.38 -11.44 -10.69
CA SER A 110 -10.45 -11.90 -9.76
C SER A 110 -11.56 -10.87 -9.54
N CYS A 111 -11.36 -9.64 -10.01
CA CYS A 111 -12.29 -8.53 -9.82
C CYS A 111 -13.35 -8.45 -10.92
N PHE A 112 -13.24 -9.29 -11.95
CA PHE A 112 -14.22 -9.43 -13.03
C PHE A 112 -14.77 -10.85 -13.06
N THR A 113 -16.00 -10.99 -13.53
CA THR A 113 -16.68 -12.29 -13.62
C THR A 113 -16.19 -13.18 -14.77
N PHE A 114 -15.28 -12.67 -15.61
CA PHE A 114 -14.75 -13.40 -16.78
C PHE A 114 -13.67 -14.40 -16.42
N CYS A 115 -12.98 -14.20 -15.31
CA CYS A 115 -11.96 -15.14 -14.89
C CYS A 115 -12.61 -16.41 -14.33
N THR A 116 -12.30 -17.55 -14.95
CA THR A 116 -12.91 -18.86 -14.61
C THR A 116 -11.94 -19.82 -13.95
N ALA A 117 -10.62 -19.58 -14.04
CA ALA A 117 -9.58 -20.38 -13.39
C ALA A 117 -8.30 -19.55 -13.20
N ASN A 118 -7.56 -19.83 -12.12
CA ASN A 118 -6.27 -19.18 -11.79
C ASN A 118 -6.33 -17.65 -11.71
N CYS A 119 -7.45 -17.11 -11.23
CA CYS A 119 -7.65 -15.67 -11.11
C CYS A 119 -6.66 -15.05 -10.15
N THR A 120 -6.15 -13.89 -10.55
CA THR A 120 -5.16 -13.12 -9.79
C THR A 120 -5.80 -11.84 -9.28
N SER A 121 -5.66 -11.58 -7.99
CA SER A 121 -5.96 -10.26 -7.43
C SER A 121 -4.73 -9.38 -7.59
N GLY A 122 -4.82 -8.37 -8.44
CA GLY A 122 -3.76 -7.38 -8.56
C GLY A 122 -3.71 -6.44 -7.36
N THR A 123 -2.59 -5.72 -7.23
CA THR A 123 -2.30 -4.85 -6.07
C THR A 123 -2.09 -3.39 -6.44
N SER A 124 -2.14 -3.05 -7.73
CA SER A 124 -2.06 -1.67 -8.17
C SER A 124 -3.28 -0.86 -7.70
N LEU A 125 -3.17 0.46 -7.74
CA LEU A 125 -4.31 1.33 -7.49
C LEU A 125 -5.45 1.07 -8.49
N THR A 126 -5.13 0.83 -9.76
CA THR A 126 -6.10 0.51 -10.82
C THR A 126 -6.82 -0.81 -10.54
N ASP A 127 -6.12 -1.86 -10.10
CA ASP A 127 -6.77 -3.11 -9.69
C ASP A 127 -7.77 -2.86 -8.56
N LEU A 128 -7.34 -2.11 -7.55
CA LEU A 128 -8.13 -1.87 -6.35
C LEU A 128 -9.33 -0.96 -6.61
N PHE A 129 -9.24 -0.05 -7.58
CA PHE A 129 -10.38 0.65 -8.17
C PHE A 129 -11.36 -0.33 -8.81
N ASN A 130 -10.89 -1.20 -9.71
CA ASN A 130 -11.74 -2.13 -10.44
C ASN A 130 -12.49 -3.12 -9.52
N CYS A 131 -11.84 -3.57 -8.44
CA CYS A 131 -12.45 -4.49 -7.47
C CYS A 131 -13.57 -3.86 -6.62
N GLY A 132 -13.64 -2.54 -6.55
CA GLY A 132 -14.69 -1.82 -5.83
C GLY A 132 -15.97 -1.60 -6.65
N ILE A 133 -15.94 -1.88 -7.95
CA ILE A 133 -17.04 -1.52 -8.86
C ILE A 133 -18.22 -2.47 -8.70
N THR A 134 -19.40 -1.87 -8.61
CA THR A 134 -20.69 -2.56 -8.64
C THR A 134 -21.47 -2.18 -9.89
N SER A 135 -22.04 -3.18 -10.58
CA SER A 135 -22.88 -2.98 -11.77
C SER A 135 -24.36 -3.19 -11.43
N LYS A 136 -25.22 -2.55 -12.23
CA LYS A 136 -26.69 -2.77 -12.19
C LYS A 136 -27.04 -4.22 -12.54
N ASN A 137 -28.16 -4.73 -12.01
CA ASN A 137 -28.66 -6.05 -12.41
C ASN A 137 -28.83 -6.16 -13.93
N GLU A 138 -28.54 -7.33 -14.50
CA GLU A 138 -28.49 -7.61 -15.95
C GLU A 138 -27.36 -6.91 -16.71
N TRP A 139 -26.52 -6.14 -16.03
CA TRP A 139 -25.33 -5.53 -16.59
C TRP A 139 -24.08 -6.10 -15.95
N VAL A 140 -22.99 -6.12 -16.71
CA VAL A 140 -21.70 -6.64 -16.27
C VAL A 140 -20.64 -5.61 -16.57
N THR A 141 -19.73 -5.37 -15.62
CA THR A 141 -18.53 -4.55 -15.86
C THR A 141 -17.61 -5.31 -16.81
N VAL A 142 -17.42 -4.77 -18.02
CA VAL A 142 -16.65 -5.41 -19.11
C VAL A 142 -15.33 -4.69 -19.43
N GLY A 143 -15.11 -3.52 -18.84
CA GLY A 143 -13.91 -2.75 -19.09
C GLY A 143 -13.85 -1.45 -18.33
N PHE A 144 -12.78 -0.72 -18.57
CA PHE A 144 -12.51 0.56 -17.95
C PHE A 144 -11.48 1.33 -18.79
N GLY A 145 -11.52 2.66 -18.77
CA GLY A 145 -10.47 3.47 -19.37
C GLY A 145 -10.84 4.91 -19.70
N ILE A 146 -9.93 5.63 -20.36
CA ILE A 146 -10.07 7.07 -20.64
C ILE A 146 -10.25 7.32 -22.13
N THR A 147 -9.32 6.82 -22.94
CA THR A 147 -9.33 6.91 -24.42
C THR A 147 -9.48 5.55 -25.08
N ALA A 148 -9.17 4.47 -24.36
CA ALA A 148 -9.30 3.09 -24.80
C ALA A 148 -9.79 2.20 -23.65
N SER A 149 -10.18 0.96 -23.95
CA SER A 149 -10.57 -0.05 -22.96
C SER A 149 -9.87 -1.36 -23.27
N PRO A 150 -9.07 -1.94 -22.36
CA PRO A 150 -8.76 -1.45 -21.02
C PRO A 150 -7.69 -0.34 -21.01
N GLN A 151 -7.76 0.58 -20.04
CA GLN A 151 -6.72 1.56 -19.74
C GLN A 151 -6.78 1.90 -18.24
N GLY A 152 -5.66 1.79 -17.52
CA GLY A 152 -5.62 2.06 -16.07
C GLY A 152 -5.69 3.54 -15.72
N ILE A 153 -5.55 3.84 -14.43
CA ILE A 153 -5.45 5.21 -13.93
C ILE A 153 -4.30 5.90 -14.66
N LEU A 154 -4.60 7.01 -15.32
CA LEU A 154 -3.59 7.76 -16.05
C LEU A 154 -2.81 8.64 -15.08
N VAL A 155 -1.49 8.46 -15.07
CA VAL A 155 -0.54 9.33 -14.39
C VAL A 155 0.09 10.23 -15.43
N GLU A 156 -0.08 11.55 -15.28
CA GLU A 156 0.54 12.54 -16.14
C GLU A 156 1.57 13.34 -15.35
N ALA A 157 2.77 13.47 -15.90
CA ALA A 157 3.82 14.33 -15.40
C ALA A 157 4.59 14.92 -16.58
N THR A 158 4.97 16.20 -16.47
CA THR A 158 5.71 16.90 -17.52
C THR A 158 7.14 17.15 -17.07
N GLN A 159 8.11 16.99 -17.97
CA GLN A 159 9.51 17.26 -17.65
C GLN A 159 9.70 18.71 -17.19
N GLY A 160 10.35 18.90 -16.04
CA GLY A 160 10.56 20.21 -15.43
C GLY A 160 9.36 20.74 -14.63
N SER A 161 8.28 19.97 -14.51
CA SER A 161 7.19 20.21 -13.58
C SER A 161 7.36 19.36 -12.32
N ASP A 162 6.89 19.89 -11.20
CA ASP A 162 6.80 19.20 -9.93
C ASP A 162 5.38 18.64 -9.64
N VAL A 163 4.49 18.71 -10.64
CA VAL A 163 3.10 18.26 -10.54
C VAL A 163 2.94 16.84 -11.09
N ILE A 164 2.25 15.99 -10.33
CA ILE A 164 1.71 14.71 -10.80
C ILE A 164 0.19 14.83 -10.87
N ALA A 165 -0.39 14.51 -12.03
CA ALA A 165 -1.83 14.46 -12.22
C ALA A 165 -2.32 13.02 -12.37
N PHE A 166 -3.50 12.74 -11.81
CA PHE A 166 -4.18 11.46 -11.83
C PHE A 166 -5.56 11.61 -12.44
N THR A 167 -5.86 10.81 -13.45
CA THR A 167 -7.22 10.70 -14.02
C THR A 167 -7.71 9.26 -13.85
N LEU A 168 -8.83 9.09 -13.14
CA LEU A 168 -9.45 7.78 -12.96
C LEU A 168 -10.10 7.32 -14.27
N PRO A 169 -10.03 6.02 -14.59
CA PRO A 169 -10.68 5.50 -15.78
C PRO A 169 -12.21 5.53 -15.61
N ALA A 170 -12.92 5.77 -16.71
CA ALA A 170 -14.36 5.56 -16.76
C ALA A 170 -14.64 4.05 -16.71
N ILE A 171 -15.76 3.67 -16.12
CA ILE A 171 -16.17 2.27 -16.01
C ILE A 171 -17.04 1.93 -17.22
N LYS A 172 -16.84 0.76 -17.83
CA LYS A 172 -17.61 0.29 -18.98
C LYS A 172 -18.46 -0.93 -18.58
N PHE A 173 -19.76 -0.81 -18.81
CA PHE A 173 -20.76 -1.86 -18.59
C PHE A 173 -21.33 -2.37 -19.91
N GLU A 174 -21.70 -3.66 -19.95
CA GLU A 174 -22.45 -4.27 -21.05
C GLU A 174 -23.68 -4.98 -20.52
N GLN A 175 -24.80 -4.84 -21.23
CA GLN A 175 -26.05 -5.52 -20.89
C GLN A 175 -26.01 -6.98 -21.36
N TYR A 176 -26.52 -7.88 -20.52
CA TYR A 176 -26.60 -9.32 -20.77
C TYR A 176 -28.06 -9.80 -20.78
N ASP A 177 -28.41 -10.59 -21.80
CA ASP A 177 -29.70 -11.26 -21.87
C ASP A 177 -29.77 -12.42 -20.86
N GLN A 178 -30.53 -12.20 -19.79
CA GLN A 178 -30.73 -13.18 -18.70
C GLN A 178 -31.69 -14.32 -19.07
N THR A 179 -32.35 -14.27 -20.24
CA THR A 179 -33.23 -15.35 -20.69
C THR A 179 -32.45 -16.56 -21.24
N GLN A 180 -31.17 -16.36 -21.57
CA GLN A 180 -30.25 -17.40 -22.01
C GLN A 180 -29.48 -17.99 -20.82
N ASN A 181 -29.11 -19.27 -20.90
CA ASN A 181 -28.27 -19.93 -19.89
C ASN A 181 -27.05 -20.62 -20.56
N PRO A 182 -25.83 -20.06 -20.42
CA PRO A 182 -25.50 -18.87 -19.63
C PRO A 182 -26.02 -17.57 -20.27
N PRO A 183 -26.20 -16.48 -19.48
CA PRO A 183 -26.52 -15.16 -20.02
C PRO A 183 -25.52 -14.71 -21.08
N THR A 184 -26.00 -14.05 -22.13
CA THR A 184 -25.18 -13.65 -23.28
C THR A 184 -25.10 -12.13 -23.45
N PRO A 185 -23.95 -11.58 -23.86
CA PRO A 185 -23.80 -10.15 -24.12
C PRO A 185 -24.70 -9.70 -25.26
N THR A 186 -25.28 -8.50 -25.12
CA THR A 186 -26.20 -7.92 -26.11
C THR A 186 -25.52 -6.93 -27.06
N GLY A 187 -24.27 -6.50 -26.78
CA GLY A 187 -23.59 -5.43 -27.51
C GLY A 187 -24.08 -4.02 -27.16
N VAL A 188 -24.91 -3.88 -26.14
CA VAL A 188 -25.38 -2.59 -25.61
C VAL A 188 -24.47 -2.16 -24.46
N PHE A 189 -23.90 -0.96 -24.55
CA PHE A 189 -22.90 -0.47 -23.61
C PHE A 189 -23.35 0.81 -22.90
N ALA A 190 -22.94 0.93 -21.64
CA ALA A 190 -23.07 2.13 -20.84
C ALA A 190 -21.76 2.39 -20.09
N TYR A 191 -21.58 3.64 -19.66
CA TYR A 191 -20.35 4.09 -19.02
C TYR A 191 -20.67 4.95 -17.82
N GLU A 192 -19.81 4.88 -16.81
CA GLU A 192 -19.87 5.73 -15.62
C GLU A 192 -18.55 6.47 -15.46
N TYR A 193 -18.67 7.73 -15.07
CA TYR A 193 -17.54 8.61 -14.82
C TYR A 193 -17.61 9.11 -13.38
N LEU A 194 -16.45 9.21 -12.74
CA LEU A 194 -16.34 9.70 -11.37
C LEU A 194 -15.74 11.10 -11.33
N THR A 195 -16.17 11.89 -10.35
CA THR A 195 -15.65 13.22 -10.03
C THR A 195 -14.96 13.17 -8.67
N SER A 196 -13.87 13.91 -8.51
CA SER A 196 -13.21 14.12 -7.23
C SER A 196 -14.07 15.05 -6.36
N ILE A 197 -14.18 14.70 -5.07
CA ILE A 197 -14.75 15.53 -4.01
C ILE A 197 -13.63 16.37 -3.37
N ASP A 198 -12.49 15.73 -3.11
CA ASP A 198 -11.30 16.38 -2.56
C ASP A 198 -10.01 15.90 -3.25
N ALA A 199 -8.98 16.74 -3.17
CA ALA A 199 -7.66 16.51 -3.73
C ALA A 199 -6.59 16.81 -2.67
N THR A 200 -6.08 15.77 -2.03
CA THR A 200 -5.07 15.91 -0.98
C THR A 200 -3.85 15.03 -1.27
N GLY A 201 -2.67 15.65 -1.32
CA GLY A 201 -1.37 15.00 -1.39
C GLY A 201 -0.79 14.77 0.00
N LEU A 202 0.02 13.73 0.14
CA LEU A 202 0.69 13.38 1.39
C LEU A 202 2.19 13.23 1.16
N TYR A 203 2.99 13.71 2.11
CA TYR A 203 4.42 13.42 2.14
C TYR A 203 4.92 13.12 3.55
N ALA A 204 5.85 12.17 3.62
CA ALA A 204 6.62 11.85 4.81
C ALA A 204 8.07 11.54 4.44
N LYS A 205 9.01 12.37 4.89
CA LYS A 205 10.45 12.17 4.65
C LYS A 205 11.00 10.91 5.31
N ASP A 206 10.53 10.60 6.52
CA ASP A 206 10.85 9.37 7.22
C ASP A 206 9.68 8.38 7.08
N SER A 207 9.80 7.37 6.21
CA SER A 207 8.78 6.29 6.09
C SER A 207 8.66 5.42 7.35
N SER A 208 9.34 5.77 8.44
CA SER A 208 9.19 5.14 9.74
C SER A 208 7.90 5.57 10.44
N LYS A 209 6.73 5.33 9.84
CA LYS A 209 5.58 4.91 10.66
C LYS A 209 5.81 3.43 11.03
N GLN A 210 6.87 3.19 11.80
CA GLN A 210 7.11 1.90 12.44
C GLN A 210 5.96 1.64 13.41
N THR A 211 5.50 0.40 13.39
CA THR A 211 4.19 -0.02 13.89
C THR A 211 3.93 0.34 15.35
N LEU A 212 2.70 0.75 15.63
CA LEU A 212 2.14 1.07 16.94
C LEU A 212 2.03 -0.19 17.82
N HIS A 213 3.12 -0.66 18.41
CA HIS A 213 3.04 -1.51 19.60
C HIS A 213 3.84 -0.88 20.74
N SER A 214 3.29 0.19 21.30
CA SER A 214 3.78 0.74 22.56
C SER A 214 2.72 0.58 23.64
N ASN A 215 3.21 0.45 24.88
CA ASN A 215 2.54 -0.16 26.04
C ASN A 215 2.65 -1.70 26.11
N ARG A 216 3.87 -2.22 25.98
CA ARG A 216 4.13 -3.64 26.22
C ARG A 216 5.37 -3.83 27.07
N ASP A 217 5.26 -4.78 27.98
CA ASP A 217 6.37 -5.30 28.76
C ASP A 217 7.11 -6.34 27.91
N TYR A 218 8.40 -6.10 27.69
CA TYR A 218 9.27 -7.02 26.96
C TYR A 218 10.26 -7.67 27.91
N GLU A 219 10.54 -8.95 27.70
CA GLU A 219 11.63 -9.68 28.32
C GLU A 219 12.71 -9.92 27.29
N ILE A 220 13.96 -9.62 27.65
CA ILE A 220 15.11 -9.94 26.82
C ILE A 220 15.57 -11.36 27.13
N ALA A 221 15.52 -12.24 26.13
CA ALA A 221 16.00 -13.61 26.24
C ALA A 221 17.28 -13.83 25.42
N VAL A 222 18.08 -14.81 25.86
CA VAL A 222 19.22 -15.33 25.11
C VAL A 222 18.90 -16.72 24.58
N VAL A 223 19.30 -16.97 23.34
CA VAL A 223 19.26 -18.29 22.71
C VAL A 223 20.69 -18.69 22.40
N TYR A 224 21.14 -19.82 22.97
CA TYR A 224 22.44 -20.40 22.69
C TYR A 224 22.33 -21.44 21.58
N MET A 225 23.34 -21.48 20.72
CA MET A 225 23.39 -22.33 19.54
C MET A 225 24.73 -23.07 19.49
N ASP A 226 24.71 -24.31 19.01
CA ASP A 226 25.90 -25.06 18.66
C ASP A 226 26.33 -24.83 17.20
N ASP A 227 27.42 -25.48 16.78
CA ASP A 227 27.95 -25.38 15.41
C ASP A 227 26.99 -25.91 14.33
N TYR A 228 26.04 -26.75 14.72
CA TYR A 228 25.05 -27.37 13.85
C TYR A 228 23.72 -26.59 13.83
N GLY A 229 23.65 -25.43 14.50
CA GLY A 229 22.46 -24.57 14.54
C GLY A 229 21.34 -25.06 15.46
N ARG A 230 21.58 -26.08 16.29
CA ARG A 230 20.61 -26.53 17.29
C ARG A 230 20.60 -25.52 18.43
N SER A 231 19.41 -25.02 18.74
CA SER A 231 19.19 -23.88 19.65
C SER A 231 18.56 -24.30 20.97
N THR A 232 18.88 -23.60 22.07
CA THR A 232 18.04 -23.64 23.28
C THR A 232 16.67 -23.01 23.01
N THR A 233 15.75 -23.20 23.95
CA THR A 233 14.61 -22.28 24.10
C THR A 233 15.11 -20.87 24.46
N ALA A 234 14.23 -19.87 24.31
CA ALA A 234 14.51 -18.51 24.76
C ALA A 234 14.67 -18.50 26.29
N LEU A 235 15.89 -18.34 26.79
CA LEU A 235 16.20 -18.30 28.21
C LEU A 235 16.10 -16.87 28.71
N VAL A 236 15.32 -16.66 29.77
CA VAL A 236 15.09 -15.38 30.44
C VAL A 236 15.73 -15.39 31.83
N ASP A 237 16.00 -14.20 32.37
CA ASP A 237 16.50 -14.00 33.75
C ASP A 237 15.42 -13.30 34.60
N THR A 238 15.54 -13.29 35.92
CA THR A 238 14.54 -12.69 36.82
C THR A 238 14.53 -11.15 36.78
N GLU A 239 15.56 -10.51 36.24
CA GLU A 239 15.72 -9.04 36.16
C GLU A 239 15.88 -8.52 34.72
N ASN A 240 15.23 -9.15 33.73
CA ASN A 240 15.42 -8.84 32.30
C ASN A 240 14.23 -8.15 31.62
N THR A 241 13.25 -7.67 32.40
CA THR A 241 12.05 -7.00 31.88
C THR A 241 12.36 -5.53 31.58
N VAL A 242 12.01 -5.09 30.37
CA VAL A 242 12.08 -3.70 29.92
C VAL A 242 10.67 -3.21 29.66
N TYR A 243 10.26 -2.18 30.40
CA TYR A 243 9.01 -1.46 30.14
C TYR A 243 9.28 -0.23 29.28
N ILE A 244 8.58 -0.12 28.16
CA ILE A 244 8.62 1.05 27.29
C ILE A 244 7.29 1.79 27.44
N PRO A 245 7.24 2.96 28.13
CA PRO A 245 6.02 3.71 28.29
C PRO A 245 5.55 4.27 26.95
N CYS A 246 4.24 4.50 26.80
CA CYS A 246 3.67 5.07 25.57
C CYS A 246 4.33 6.37 25.13
N GLN A 247 4.82 7.18 26.06
CA GLN A 247 5.46 8.46 25.73
C GLN A 247 6.79 8.29 24.99
N ASN A 248 7.43 7.13 25.12
CA ASN A 248 8.68 6.79 24.45
C ASN A 248 8.45 5.93 23.20
N SER A 249 7.19 5.70 22.81
CA SER A 249 6.82 5.02 21.56
C SER A 249 7.29 5.76 20.31
N VAL A 250 7.34 7.09 20.43
CA VAL A 250 7.65 8.02 19.35
C VAL A 250 9.15 8.10 19.08
N THR A 251 9.97 7.47 19.92
CA THR A 251 11.44 7.49 19.80
C THR A 251 11.97 6.11 19.45
N LYS A 252 13.05 6.04 18.65
CA LYS A 252 13.76 4.78 18.40
C LYS A 252 14.38 4.26 19.71
N ASN A 253 13.81 3.18 20.23
CA ASN A 253 14.26 2.58 21.48
C ASN A 253 15.38 1.56 21.21
N ASN A 254 16.52 1.74 21.86
CA ASN A 254 17.63 0.78 21.82
C ASN A 254 17.75 0.10 23.17
N ILE A 255 17.72 -1.25 23.17
CA ILE A 255 17.96 -2.03 24.38
C ILE A 255 19.43 -2.47 24.37
N ARG A 256 20.16 -2.09 25.42
CA ARG A 256 21.53 -2.55 25.66
C ARG A 256 21.49 -3.73 26.60
N VAL A 257 22.03 -4.87 26.16
CA VAL A 257 22.08 -6.10 26.96
C VAL A 257 23.50 -6.32 27.45
N GLU A 258 23.65 -6.53 28.76
CA GLU A 258 24.90 -6.98 29.38
C GLU A 258 24.64 -8.35 30.02
N VAL A 259 25.46 -9.35 29.65
CA VAL A 259 25.32 -10.71 30.18
C VAL A 259 26.50 -11.03 31.08
N ASN A 260 26.20 -11.26 32.35
CA ASN A 260 27.18 -11.53 33.41
C ASN A 260 27.32 -13.03 33.74
N ASN A 261 26.88 -13.91 32.84
CA ASN A 261 26.97 -15.36 33.01
C ASN A 261 27.79 -16.01 31.88
N TYR A 262 28.43 -17.13 32.20
CA TYR A 262 29.12 -17.96 31.24
C TYR A 262 28.11 -18.72 30.37
N PRO A 263 28.32 -18.78 29.04
CA PRO A 263 27.50 -19.61 28.19
C PRO A 263 27.69 -21.10 28.54
N PRO A 264 26.71 -21.97 28.20
CA PRO A 264 26.90 -23.42 28.31
C PRO A 264 28.14 -23.88 27.53
N TYR A 265 28.87 -24.86 28.06
CA TYR A 265 30.16 -25.31 27.49
C TYR A 265 30.08 -25.78 26.03
N TRP A 266 28.89 -26.17 25.57
CA TRP A 266 28.63 -26.69 24.23
C TRP A 266 28.22 -25.59 23.23
N ALA A 267 27.90 -24.38 23.70
CA ALA A 267 27.41 -23.30 22.87
C ALA A 267 28.56 -22.56 22.17
N THR A 268 28.47 -22.44 20.85
CA THR A 268 29.47 -21.74 20.03
C THR A 268 28.94 -20.41 19.50
N LYS A 269 27.62 -20.23 19.47
CA LYS A 269 26.92 -19.03 18.99
C LYS A 269 25.81 -18.62 19.96
N TYR A 270 25.42 -17.36 19.91
CA TYR A 270 24.26 -16.86 20.64
C TYR A 270 23.49 -15.81 19.83
N LYS A 271 22.22 -15.62 20.17
CA LYS A 271 21.40 -14.49 19.70
C LYS A 271 20.50 -13.99 20.83
N PHE A 272 20.25 -12.68 20.83
CA PHE A 272 19.24 -12.09 21.69
C PHE A 272 17.89 -12.11 21.00
N VAL A 273 16.85 -12.34 21.79
CA VAL A 273 15.47 -12.36 21.33
C VAL A 273 14.61 -11.56 22.31
N ILE A 274 13.50 -11.05 21.81
CA ILE A 274 12.56 -10.28 22.60
C ILE A 274 11.28 -11.10 22.72
N LYS A 275 10.80 -11.26 23.95
CA LYS A 275 9.56 -11.97 24.25
C LYS A 275 8.61 -11.04 24.99
N GLU A 276 7.31 -11.19 24.81
CA GLU A 276 6.32 -10.48 25.62
C GLU A 276 6.28 -11.09 27.04
N SER A 277 6.25 -10.25 28.08
CA SER A 277 6.23 -10.72 29.48
C SER A 277 4.94 -11.49 29.83
N LYS A 278 3.82 -11.17 29.16
CA LYS A 278 2.51 -11.81 29.33
C LYS A 278 1.77 -11.91 27.99
N GLY A 279 1.75 -13.12 27.42
CA GLY A 279 1.06 -13.40 26.16
C GLY A 279 1.38 -14.79 25.62
N LEU A 280 0.55 -15.29 24.70
CA LEU A 280 0.74 -16.57 24.04
C LEU A 280 1.57 -16.37 22.75
N TYR A 281 2.85 -16.71 22.84
CA TYR A 281 3.74 -17.11 21.71
C TYR A 281 4.17 -16.07 20.66
N ARG A 282 4.68 -14.89 21.06
CA ARG A 282 5.49 -14.07 20.15
C ARG A 282 6.91 -13.86 20.69
N THR A 283 7.86 -14.60 20.10
CA THR A 283 9.29 -14.34 20.26
C THR A 283 9.76 -13.66 18.99
N ILE A 284 10.21 -12.42 19.11
CA ILE A 284 10.81 -11.66 18.02
C ILE A 284 12.31 -11.96 18.04
N TYR A 285 12.80 -12.56 16.96
CA TYR A 285 14.21 -12.92 16.82
C TYR A 285 15.00 -11.75 16.26
N SER A 286 16.13 -11.43 16.88
CA SER A 286 17.10 -10.52 16.27
C SER A 286 17.78 -11.21 15.09
N ASN A 287 18.05 -10.44 14.03
CA ASN A 287 18.88 -10.87 12.90
C ASN A 287 20.38 -10.79 13.22
N ILE A 288 20.76 -10.32 14.41
CA ILE A 288 22.14 -10.19 14.85
C ILE A 288 22.57 -11.46 15.59
N LEU A 289 23.60 -12.14 15.07
CA LEU A 289 24.20 -13.34 15.65
C LEU A 289 25.58 -13.01 16.21
N GLY A 290 25.83 -13.41 17.46
CA GLY A 290 27.11 -13.25 18.13
C GLY A 290 27.88 -14.57 18.22
N GLU A 291 29.20 -14.49 18.09
CA GLU A 291 30.12 -15.61 18.31
C GLU A 291 30.94 -15.36 19.58
N PHE A 292 31.27 -16.42 20.32
CA PHE A 292 32.14 -16.30 21.48
C PHE A 292 33.59 -16.13 21.02
N LYS A 293 34.18 -14.95 21.24
CA LYS A 293 35.61 -14.71 21.05
C LYS A 293 36.34 -14.99 22.36
N GLY A 294 37.43 -15.76 22.28
CA GLY A 294 38.19 -16.35 23.39
C GLY A 294 38.20 -15.56 24.72
N GLY A 295 37.78 -16.23 25.79
CA GLY A 295 37.57 -15.65 27.12
C GLY A 295 36.12 -15.22 27.31
N ALA A 296 35.32 -16.10 27.91
CA ALA A 296 33.86 -16.06 27.92
C ALA A 296 33.24 -14.83 28.62
N ARG A 297 33.18 -13.71 27.88
CA ARG A 297 32.31 -12.58 28.13
C ARG A 297 31.56 -12.23 26.85
N ILE A 298 30.25 -12.12 26.95
CA ILE A 298 29.39 -11.71 25.85
C ILE A 298 29.56 -10.20 25.64
N THR A 299 29.87 -9.79 24.41
CA THR A 299 29.99 -8.37 24.07
C THR A 299 28.61 -7.73 24.09
N PRO A 300 28.42 -6.52 24.66
CA PRO A 300 27.12 -5.87 24.65
C PRO A 300 26.64 -5.66 23.20
N ILE A 301 25.46 -6.20 22.89
CA ILE A 301 24.80 -5.98 21.59
C ILE A 301 23.63 -5.04 21.84
N SER A 302 23.59 -3.95 21.07
CA SER A 302 22.41 -3.09 20.98
C SER A 302 21.40 -3.76 20.06
N CYS A 303 20.28 -4.22 20.61
CA CYS A 303 19.12 -4.60 19.80
C CYS A 303 18.25 -3.35 19.66
N SER A 304 18.04 -2.91 18.42
CA SER A 304 16.98 -1.96 18.12
C SER A 304 15.67 -2.73 18.10
N VAL A 305 14.70 -2.24 18.86
CA VAL A 305 13.31 -2.68 18.74
C VAL A 305 12.65 -1.61 17.90
N ASN A 306 12.36 -1.96 16.65
CA ASN A 306 11.54 -1.15 15.76
C ASN A 306 10.09 -1.63 15.89
#